data_AF-A0AAW0FY39-F1
#
_entry.id   AF-A0AAW0FY39-F1
#
_cell.length_a   1.000
_cell.length_b   1.000
_cell.length_c   1.000
_cell.angle_alpha   90.00
_cell.angle_beta   90.00
_cell.angle_gamma   90.00
#
_symmetry.space_group_name_H-M   'P 1'
#
loop_
_entity.id
_entity.type
_entity.pdbx_description
1 polymer ?
#
loop_
_entity_poly.entity_id
_entity_poly.type
_entity_poly.pdbx_seq_one_letter_code
_entity_poly.pdbx_strand_id
1 'polypeptide(L)'
;MSKIPAFAEIDQLVSLITSSVETIKTQYASLASNPSTLDLSLDSTAKHPLDLKAVPSALQDAFRTLQGSCAQLENIVLPPAYTIASVCCFVSCFNRFRTQCCVPIIPC
;
A
#
# COMPACT_ATOMS: atom_id res chain seq x y z
N MET A 1 -24.06 -5.60 15.07
CA MET A 1 -23.18 -5.51 16.26
C MET A 1 -21.75 -5.49 15.76
N SER A 2 -21.12 -4.32 15.67
CA SER A 2 -19.69 -4.25 15.32
C SER A 2 -18.88 -4.76 16.50
N LYS A 3 -18.22 -5.90 16.32
CA LYS A 3 -17.28 -6.46 17.27
C LYS A 3 -16.11 -5.47 17.37
N ILE A 4 -15.83 -4.97 18.56
CA ILE A 4 -14.64 -4.14 18.78
C ILE A 4 -13.44 -5.07 18.52
N PRO A 5 -12.57 -4.75 17.56
CA PRO A 5 -11.38 -5.54 17.30
C PRO A 5 -10.56 -5.58 18.58
N ALA A 6 -10.19 -6.79 19.01
CA ALA A 6 -9.33 -6.93 20.17
C ALA A 6 -7.94 -6.35 19.82
N PHE A 7 -7.23 -5.75 20.77
CA PHE A 7 -5.85 -5.29 20.53
C PHE A 7 -4.95 -6.39 19.93
N ALA A 8 -5.23 -7.66 20.25
CA ALA A 8 -4.58 -8.82 19.63
C ALA A 8 -4.73 -8.90 18.10
N GLU A 9 -5.84 -8.44 17.54
CA GLU A 9 -6.09 -8.42 16.08
C GLU A 9 -5.25 -7.33 15.41
N ILE A 10 -5.08 -6.18 16.08
CA ILE A 10 -4.16 -5.11 15.62
C ILE A 10 -2.73 -5.63 15.62
N ASP A 11 -2.29 -6.30 16.69
CA ASP A 11 -0.94 -6.88 16.78
C ASP A 11 -0.69 -7.93 15.67
N GLN A 12 -1.70 -8.76 15.37
CA GLN A 12 -1.63 -9.72 14.28
C GLN A 12 -1.49 -9.04 12.91
N LEU A 13 -2.24 -7.96 12.66
CA LEU A 13 -2.13 -7.19 11.42
C LEU A 13 -0.76 -6.54 11.28
N VAL A 14 -0.21 -5.95 12.34
CA VAL A 14 1.14 -5.35 12.34
C VAL A 14 2.21 -6.40 12.08
N SER A 15 2.09 -7.58 12.70
CA SER A 15 2.98 -8.71 12.44
C SER A 15 2.95 -9.16 10.97
N LEU A 16 1.74 -9.27 10.40
CA LEU A 16 1.54 -9.66 9.01
C LEU A 16 2.09 -8.62 8.02
N ILE A 17 1.89 -7.33 8.30
CA ILE A 17 2.48 -6.22 7.55
C ILE A 17 4.00 -6.32 7.57
N THR A 18 4.59 -6.51 8.75
CA THR A 18 6.04 -6.59 8.93
C THR A 18 6.64 -7.76 8.13
N SER A 19 6.05 -8.95 8.25
CA SER A 19 6.44 -10.15 7.49
C SER A 19 6.31 -9.96 5.97
N SER A 20 5.23 -9.32 5.52
CA SER A 20 5.03 -9.00 4.10
C SER A 20 6.08 -8.01 3.57
N VAL A 21 6.41 -6.98 4.36
CA VAL A 21 7.48 -6.02 4.03
C VAL A 21 8.85 -6.68 3.96
N GLU A 22 9.17 -7.61 4.86
CA GLU A 22 10.41 -8.39 4.80
C GLU A 22 10.48 -9.25 3.53
N THR A 23 9.37 -9.89 3.16
CA THR A 23 9.28 -10.64 1.90
C THR A 23 9.49 -9.70 0.69
N ILE A 24 8.89 -8.52 0.69
CA ILE A 24 9.09 -7.52 -0.37
C ILE A 24 10.57 -7.10 -0.46
N LYS A 25 11.19 -6.78 0.67
CA LYS A 25 12.62 -6.39 0.72
C LYS A 25 13.53 -7.48 0.16
N THR A 26 13.31 -8.73 0.53
CA THR A 26 14.12 -9.87 0.06
C THR A 26 13.95 -10.11 -1.44
N GLN A 27 12.73 -10.01 -1.96
CA GLN A 27 12.46 -10.15 -3.40
C GLN A 27 13.03 -8.98 -4.21
N TYR A 28 12.95 -7.74 -3.69
CA TYR A 28 13.59 -6.62 -4.36
C TYR A 28 15.11 -6.72 -4.38
N ALA A 29 15.72 -7.21 -3.29
CA ALA A 29 17.16 -7.44 -3.24
C ALA A 29 17.61 -8.52 -4.25
N SER A 30 16.79 -9.54 -4.53
CA SER A 30 17.09 -10.55 -5.55
C SER A 30 16.85 -10.06 -6.99
N LEU A 31 15.92 -9.12 -7.17
CA LEU A 31 15.64 -8.48 -8.46
C LEU A 31 16.71 -7.46 -8.84
N ALA A 32 17.26 -6.73 -7.86
CA ALA A 32 18.32 -5.76 -8.08
C ALA A 32 19.63 -6.46 -8.45
N SER A 33 20.24 -6.05 -9.57
CA SER A 33 21.61 -6.48 -9.91
C SER A 33 22.63 -5.95 -8.89
N ASN A 34 22.29 -4.86 -8.20
CA ASN A 34 23.02 -4.33 -7.06
C ASN A 34 22.01 -3.76 -6.03
N PRO A 35 21.80 -4.43 -4.88
CA PRO A 35 20.81 -3.99 -3.89
C PRO A 35 21.14 -2.63 -3.26
N SER A 36 22.39 -2.18 -3.31
CA SER A 36 22.82 -0.88 -2.76
C SER A 36 22.43 0.33 -3.64
N THR A 37 21.99 0.10 -4.88
CA THR A 37 21.50 1.15 -5.78
C THR A 37 19.99 1.16 -5.90
N LEU A 38 19.30 0.32 -5.12
CA LEU A 38 17.85 0.24 -5.11
C LEU A 38 17.30 1.44 -4.35
N ASP A 39 16.75 2.40 -5.09
CA ASP A 39 16.00 3.51 -4.52
C ASP A 39 14.50 3.31 -4.78
N LEU A 40 13.75 3.05 -3.71
CA LEU A 40 12.29 2.92 -3.70
C LEU A 40 11.61 4.17 -3.15
N SER A 41 12.35 5.29 -3.01
CA SER A 41 11.78 6.57 -2.60
C SER A 41 10.78 7.08 -3.64
N LEU A 42 9.75 7.78 -3.17
CA LEU A 42 8.74 8.42 -4.01
C LEU A 42 9.33 9.49 -4.94
N ASP A 43 10.47 10.09 -4.54
CA ASP A 43 11.14 11.15 -5.28
C ASP A 43 12.16 10.60 -6.30
N SER A 44 12.35 9.29 -6.36
CA SER A 44 13.31 8.66 -7.26
C SER A 44 12.79 8.64 -8.70
N THR A 45 13.62 9.11 -9.63
CA THR A 45 13.37 8.96 -11.08
C THR A 45 14.10 7.75 -11.66
N ALA A 46 14.75 6.93 -10.82
CA ALA A 46 15.43 5.73 -11.28
C ALA A 46 14.41 4.70 -11.81
N LYS A 47 14.85 3.88 -12.76
CA LYS A 47 13.98 2.84 -13.32
C LYS A 47 13.56 1.86 -12.23
N HIS A 48 12.26 1.61 -12.12
CA HIS A 48 11.74 0.75 -11.06
C HIS A 48 12.19 -0.71 -11.32
N PRO A 49 12.54 -1.50 -10.29
CA PRO A 49 13.02 -2.87 -10.50
C PRO A 49 12.03 -3.77 -11.25
N LEU A 50 10.73 -3.49 -11.10
CA LEU A 50 9.66 -4.21 -11.78
C LEU A 50 9.48 -3.79 -13.26
N ASP A 51 10.13 -2.71 -13.71
CA ASP A 51 10.14 -2.30 -15.13
C ASP A 51 11.15 -3.11 -15.97
N LEU A 52 12.01 -3.89 -15.30
CA LEU A 52 13.15 -4.59 -15.90
C LEU A 52 12.98 -6.10 -15.92
N LYS A 53 12.21 -6.66 -14.98
CA LYS A 53 12.06 -8.10 -14.77
C LYS A 53 10.60 -8.43 -14.49
N ALA A 54 10.20 -9.65 -14.86
CA ALA A 54 8.90 -10.17 -14.50
C ALA A 54 8.75 -10.21 -12.97
N VAL A 55 7.59 -9.79 -12.48
CA VAL A 55 7.28 -9.75 -11.05
C VAL A 55 7.12 -11.19 -10.53
N PRO A 56 7.94 -11.66 -9.57
CA PRO A 56 7.78 -13.00 -9.02
C PRO A 56 6.45 -13.13 -8.28
N SER A 57 5.83 -14.32 -8.33
CA SER A 57 4.53 -14.58 -7.69
C SER A 57 4.56 -14.29 -6.19
N ALA A 58 5.64 -14.68 -5.50
CA ALA A 58 5.84 -14.40 -4.09
C ALA A 58 5.80 -12.89 -3.75
N LEU A 59 6.30 -12.04 -4.65
CA LEU A 59 6.23 -10.59 -4.48
C LEU A 59 4.80 -10.06 -4.70
N GLN A 60 4.06 -10.61 -5.67
CA GLN A 60 2.66 -10.26 -5.89
C GLN A 60 1.79 -10.63 -4.68
N ASP A 61 1.99 -11.82 -4.12
CA ASP A 61 1.26 -12.29 -2.94
C ASP A 61 1.58 -11.45 -1.70
N ALA A 62 2.85 -11.08 -1.53
CA ALA A 62 3.26 -10.18 -0.45
C ALA A 62 2.63 -8.79 -0.59
N PHE A 63 2.53 -8.24 -1.81
CA PHE A 63 1.84 -6.96 -2.03
C PHE A 63 0.34 -7.04 -1.72
N ARG A 64 -0.34 -8.10 -2.17
CA ARG A 64 -1.77 -8.29 -1.88
C ARG A 64 -2.02 -8.41 -0.39
N THR A 65 -1.18 -9.18 0.30
CA THR A 65 -1.26 -9.34 1.75
C THR A 65 -1.04 -8.00 2.45
N LEU A 66 0.02 -7.27 2.08
CA LEU A 66 0.32 -5.95 2.64
C LEU A 66 -0.84 -4.98 2.45
N GLN A 67 -1.38 -4.88 1.23
CA GLN A 67 -2.49 -3.98 0.92
C GLN A 67 -3.75 -4.34 1.72
N GLY A 68 -4.09 -5.63 1.79
CA GLY A 68 -5.24 -6.13 2.55
C GLY A 68 -5.10 -5.90 4.05
N SER A 69 -3.92 -6.11 4.62
CA SER A 69 -3.66 -5.88 6.04
C SER A 69 -3.67 -4.40 6.41
N CYS A 70 -3.08 -3.53 5.59
CA CYS A 70 -3.13 -2.08 5.80
C CYS A 70 -4.56 -1.55 5.72
N ALA A 71 -5.36 -2.01 4.75
CA ALA A 71 -6.77 -1.61 4.63
C ALA A 71 -7.61 -2.07 5.83
N GLN A 72 -7.38 -3.28 6.33
CA GLN A 72 -8.03 -3.76 7.55
C GLN A 72 -7.63 -2.95 8.78
N LEU A 73 -6.34 -2.64 8.92
CA LEU A 73 -5.85 -1.81 10.01
C LEU A 73 -6.44 -0.40 9.98
N GLU A 74 -6.52 0.21 8.79
CA GLU A 74 -7.15 1.52 8.58
C GLU A 74 -8.62 1.50 9.02
N ASN A 75 -9.38 0.46 8.66
CA ASN A 75 -10.78 0.31 9.07
C ASN A 75 -10.98 0.10 10.57
N ILE A 76 -9.97 -0.40 11.28
CA ILE A 76 -10.01 -0.62 12.72
C ILE A 76 -9.66 0.68 13.47
N VAL A 77 -8.63 1.38 13.02
CA VAL A 77 -8.05 2.53 13.72
C VAL A 77 -8.77 3.84 13.39
N LEU A 78 -9.26 3.99 12.15
CA LEU A 78 -9.95 5.20 11.74
C LEU A 78 -11.46 5.11 12.00
N PRO A 79 -12.09 6.25 12.36
CA PRO A 79 -13.55 6.32 12.39
C PRO A 79 -14.13 6.02 11.00
N PRO A 80 -15.33 5.41 10.92
CA PRO A 80 -15.94 5.01 9.65
C PRO A 80 -16.20 6.18 8.69
N ALA A 81 -16.30 7.42 9.20
CA ALA A 81 -16.38 8.62 8.37
C ALA A 81 -15.16 8.80 7.45
N TYR A 82 -13.96 8.46 7.93
CA TYR A 82 -12.72 8.57 7.17
C TYR A 82 -12.56 7.46 6.12
N THR A 83 -13.05 6.25 6.41
CA THR A 83 -13.05 5.15 5.44
C THR A 83 -13.88 5.48 4.20
N ILE A 84 -15.08 6.06 4.41
CA ILE A 84 -15.98 6.45 3.32
C ILE A 84 -15.39 7.62 2.52
N ALA A 85 -14.78 8.59 3.22
CA ALA A 85 -14.03 9.69 2.64
C ALA A 85 -12.85 9.23 1.76
N SER A 86 -12.02 8.32 2.27
CA SER A 86 -10.86 7.75 1.57
C SER A 86 -11.25 7.04 0.27
N VAL A 87 -12.31 6.22 0.30
CA VAL A 87 -12.85 5.54 -0.90
C VAL A 87 -13.42 6.55 -1.90
N CYS A 88 -14.15 7.57 -1.43
CA CYS A 88 -14.72 8.59 -2.30
C CYS A 88 -13.63 9.45 -2.97
N CYS A 89 -12.58 9.79 -2.22
CA CYS A 89 -11.46 10.58 -2.72
C CYS A 89 -10.58 9.77 -3.69
N PHE A 90 -10.36 8.47 -3.43
CA PHE A 90 -9.63 7.58 -4.35
C PHE A 90 -10.36 7.39 -5.68
N VAL A 91 -11.68 7.13 -5.66
CA VAL A 91 -12.50 7.02 -6.90
C VAL A 91 -12.53 8.35 -7.65
N SER A 92 -12.62 9.47 -6.94
CA SER A 92 -12.60 10.81 -7.54
C SER A 92 -11.24 11.12 -8.16
N CYS A 93 -10.12 10.79 -7.50
CA CYS A 93 -8.77 10.97 -8.02
C CYS A 93 -8.44 10.02 -9.18
N PHE A 94 -8.91 8.77 -9.15
CA PHE A 94 -8.73 7.83 -10.26
C PHE A 94 -9.48 8.29 -11.51
N ASN A 95 -10.70 8.84 -11.36
CA ASN A 95 -11.41 9.49 -12.46
C ASN A 95 -10.74 10.81 -12.92
N ARG A 96 -10.04 11.51 -12.01
CA ARG A 96 -9.31 12.75 -12.32
C ARG A 96 -8.01 12.53 -13.08
N PHE A 97 -7.38 11.35 -13.01
CA PHE A 97 -6.22 11.03 -13.87
C PHE A 97 -6.60 10.96 -15.37
N ARG A 98 -7.89 10.77 -15.69
CA ARG A 98 -8.38 10.81 -17.08
C ARG A 98 -8.77 12.22 -17.54
N THR A 99 -8.87 13.18 -16.62
CA THR A 99 -9.28 14.55 -16.92
C THR A 99 -8.39 15.52 -16.17
N GLN A 100 -7.37 16.00 -16.87
CA GLN A 100 -6.72 17.25 -16.52
C GLN A 100 -7.79 18.30 -16.19
N CYS A 101 -7.51 19.06 -15.12
CA CYS A 101 -8.12 20.32 -14.70
C CYS A 101 -9.06 20.29 -13.48
N CYS A 102 -8.85 21.34 -12.67
CA CYS A 102 -9.75 21.90 -11.67
C CYS A 102 -9.70 21.30 -10.27
N VAL A 103 -8.64 21.61 -9.51
CA VAL A 103 -8.74 22.03 -8.08
C VAL A 103 -9.71 23.24 -8.03
N PRO A 104 -10.43 23.58 -6.93
CA PRO A 104 -10.06 23.28 -5.55
C PRO A 104 -11.21 23.00 -4.55
N ILE A 105 -10.79 22.77 -3.29
CA ILE A 105 -11.49 23.01 -2.00
C ILE A 105 -12.48 21.96 -1.46
N ILE A 106 -12.20 21.58 -0.21
CA ILE A 106 -13.06 21.11 0.91
C ILE A 106 -12.88 19.62 1.27
N PRO A 107 -12.67 19.34 2.59
CA PRO A 107 -11.97 18.16 3.06
C PRO A 107 -12.92 16.99 3.23
N CYS A 108 -12.42 15.83 2.86
CA CYS A 108 -12.91 14.54 3.32
C CYS A 108 -12.00 14.10 4.47
#